data_AF-A0A022FZI8-F1
#
_entry.id   AF-A0A022FZI8-F1
#
_cell.length_a   1.000
_cell.length_b   1.000
_cell.length_c   1.000
_cell.angle_alpha   90.00
_cell.angle_beta   90.00
_cell.angle_gamma   90.00
#
_symmetry.space_group_name_H-M   'P 1'
#
loop_
_entity.id
_entity.type
_entity.pdbx_description
1 polymer ?
#
loop_
_entity_poly.entity_id
_entity_poly.type
_entity_poly.pdbx_seq_one_letter_code
_entity_poly.pdbx_strand_id
1 'polypeptide(L)'
;MAHPSPARQTRAPSPLLSRLTVLRKEVRSLSRTAQALARRAGKPGTDEYRADLAHLVDDWIRRSNGRRQLLCMASAAELNVLRAEHVRLCEAGLRPDGDEALRVLFWTSARRHAANLRRLPAVVRQPAPGQAGTQAILCEDCVALMRDARRCWPHAALRPVGVPASPSGQARYRCATCAVQWLRHKQRHELFFAWTPIGGPVP
;
A
#
# COMPACT_ATOMS: atom_id res chain seq x y z
N MET A 1 1.26 27.13 49.19
CA MET A 1 1.99 25.90 48.82
C MET A 1 1.58 25.52 47.40
N ALA A 2 2.45 25.76 46.41
CA ALA A 2 2.17 25.48 45.01
C ALA A 2 2.90 24.18 44.61
N HIS A 3 2.14 23.17 44.19
CA HIS A 3 2.71 21.92 43.67
C HIS A 3 3.29 22.14 42.27
N PRO A 4 4.53 21.73 41.99
CA PRO A 4 5.09 21.81 40.64
C PRO A 4 4.40 20.77 39.73
N SER A 5 3.85 21.27 38.63
CA SER A 5 3.23 20.48 37.57
C SER A 5 4.28 19.60 36.88
N PRO A 6 4.04 18.30 36.65
CA PRO A 6 5.03 17.41 36.06
C PRO A 6 5.28 17.81 34.62
N ALA A 7 6.52 18.27 34.35
CA ALA A 7 7.02 18.54 33.02
C ALA A 7 6.73 17.35 32.10
N ARG A 8 6.07 17.64 30.97
CA ARG A 8 5.73 16.69 29.91
C ARG A 8 7.02 16.15 29.29
N GLN A 9 7.55 15.07 29.84
CA GLN A 9 8.73 14.41 29.31
C GLN A 9 8.42 13.81 27.93
N THR A 10 8.85 14.49 26.88
CA THR A 10 8.93 13.94 25.52
C THR A 10 9.93 12.79 25.52
N ARG A 11 9.44 11.57 25.74
CA ARG A 11 10.23 10.35 25.68
C ARG A 11 10.80 10.20 24.27
N ALA A 12 12.13 10.17 24.16
CA ALA A 12 12.80 10.00 22.88
C ALA A 12 12.34 8.68 22.21
N PRO A 13 12.14 8.67 20.88
CA PRO A 13 11.73 7.47 20.17
C PRO A 13 12.81 6.39 20.29
N SER A 14 12.40 5.14 20.53
CA SER A 14 13.31 4.01 20.63
C SER A 14 14.21 3.91 19.38
N PRO A 15 15.47 3.44 19.49
CA PRO A 15 16.40 3.32 18.36
C PRO A 15 15.82 2.57 17.16
N LEU A 16 15.07 1.48 17.40
CA LEU A 16 14.39 0.70 16.37
C LEU A 16 13.38 1.52 15.57
N LEU A 17 12.52 2.30 16.24
CA LEU A 17 11.51 3.16 15.58
C LEU A 17 12.16 4.26 14.72
N SER A 18 13.27 4.83 15.18
CA SER A 18 14.04 5.80 14.41
C SER A 18 14.60 5.16 13.14
N ARG A 19 15.14 3.94 13.26
CA ARG A 19 15.69 3.18 12.14
C ARG A 19 14.61 2.76 11.14
N LEU A 20 13.46 2.28 11.61
CA LEU A 20 12.29 1.99 10.77
C LEU A 20 11.78 3.24 10.05
N THR A 21 11.86 4.41 10.67
CA THR A 21 11.48 5.68 10.04
C THR A 21 12.39 6.03 8.87
N VAL A 22 13.70 5.80 9.01
CA VAL A 22 14.67 5.96 7.91
C VAL A 22 14.40 4.96 6.80
N LEU A 23 14.23 3.67 7.13
CA LEU A 23 13.91 2.63 6.14
C LEU A 23 12.62 2.95 5.38
N ARG A 24 11.57 3.44 6.06
CA ARG A 24 10.35 3.90 5.38
C ARG A 24 10.63 4.99 4.35
N LYS A 25 11.48 5.97 4.67
CA LYS A 25 11.81 7.07 3.74
C LYS A 25 12.51 6.52 2.50
N GLU A 26 13.40 5.55 2.66
CA GLU A 26 14.10 4.90 1.56
C GLU A 26 13.18 4.05 0.69
N VAL A 27 12.33 3.23 1.29
CA VAL A 27 11.31 2.45 0.57
C VAL A 27 10.44 3.38 -0.27
N ARG A 28 9.95 4.48 0.32
CA ARG A 28 9.16 5.47 -0.44
C ARG A 28 9.96 6.17 -1.54
N SER A 29 11.24 6.42 -1.31
CA SER A 29 12.11 7.00 -2.33
C SER A 29 12.25 6.06 -3.52
N LEU A 30 12.55 4.79 -3.26
CA LEU A 30 12.65 3.73 -4.26
C LEU A 30 11.34 3.53 -5.01
N SER A 31 10.22 3.47 -4.31
CA SER A 31 8.90 3.33 -4.91
C SER A 31 8.57 4.49 -5.85
N ARG A 32 8.90 5.74 -5.46
CA ARG A 32 8.73 6.90 -6.35
C ARG A 32 9.64 6.84 -7.57
N THR A 33 10.89 6.43 -7.41
CA THR A 33 11.82 6.24 -8.52
C THR A 33 11.28 5.20 -9.51
N ALA A 34 10.82 4.05 -9.03
CA ALA A 34 10.24 3.00 -9.87
C ALA A 34 9.01 3.52 -10.64
N GLN A 35 8.09 4.20 -9.95
CA GLN A 35 6.91 4.78 -10.58
C GLN A 35 7.26 5.86 -11.62
N ALA A 36 8.29 6.67 -11.38
CA ALA A 36 8.74 7.70 -12.31
C ALA A 36 9.36 7.10 -13.58
N LEU A 37 10.11 6.00 -13.45
CA LEU A 37 10.64 5.25 -14.58
C LEU A 37 9.53 4.58 -15.38
N ALA A 38 8.61 3.87 -14.71
CA ALA A 38 7.50 3.17 -15.36
C ALA A 38 6.53 4.10 -16.11
N ARG A 39 6.43 5.38 -15.69
CA ARG A 39 5.65 6.39 -16.40
C ARG A 39 6.16 6.68 -17.82
N ARG A 40 7.40 6.31 -18.13
CA ARG A 40 7.96 6.43 -19.49
C ARG A 40 7.38 5.38 -20.44
N ALA A 41 6.97 4.23 -19.92
CA ALA A 41 6.34 3.16 -20.69
C ALA A 41 4.82 3.37 -20.87
N GLY A 42 4.14 3.99 -19.91
CA GLY A 42 2.70 4.20 -19.98
C GLY A 42 2.13 5.06 -18.87
N LYS A 43 0.84 5.41 -18.99
CA LYS A 43 0.13 6.16 -17.95
C LYS A 43 -0.09 5.27 -16.71
N PRO A 44 -0.04 5.81 -15.49
CA PRO A 44 -0.34 5.03 -14.29
C PRO A 44 -1.69 4.31 -14.40
N GLY A 45 -1.67 3.00 -14.17
CA GLY A 45 -2.86 2.15 -14.18
C GLY A 45 -3.13 1.43 -15.49
N THR A 46 -2.40 1.72 -16.57
CA THR A 46 -2.41 0.88 -17.78
C THR A 46 -1.61 -0.40 -17.57
N ASP A 47 -1.83 -1.39 -18.43
CA ASP A 47 -1.13 -2.67 -18.32
C ASP A 47 0.35 -2.54 -18.68
N GLU A 48 0.71 -1.66 -19.62
CA GLU A 48 2.12 -1.37 -19.96
C GLU A 48 2.85 -0.77 -18.76
N TYR A 49 2.22 0.19 -18.07
CA TYR A 49 2.78 0.78 -16.86
C TYR A 49 2.99 -0.26 -15.76
N ARG A 50 2.02 -1.18 -15.57
CA ARG A 50 2.09 -2.22 -14.55
C ARG A 50 3.16 -3.26 -14.89
N ALA A 51 3.23 -3.67 -16.15
CA ALA A 51 4.23 -4.61 -16.64
C ALA A 51 5.64 -4.04 -16.46
N ASP A 52 5.88 -2.81 -16.91
CA ASP A 52 7.20 -2.15 -16.78
C ASP A 52 7.59 -1.96 -15.31
N LEU A 53 6.63 -1.58 -14.45
CA LEU A 53 6.88 -1.47 -13.02
C LEU A 53 7.27 -2.81 -12.39
N ALA A 54 6.61 -3.91 -12.78
CA ALA A 54 6.93 -5.24 -12.30
C ALA A 54 8.32 -5.70 -12.78
N HIS A 55 8.66 -5.44 -14.04
CA HIS A 55 9.97 -5.76 -14.61
C HIS A 55 11.10 -4.98 -13.92
N LEU A 56 10.96 -3.67 -13.75
CA LEU A 56 11.95 -2.82 -13.07
C LEU A 56 12.26 -3.31 -11.65
N VAL A 57 11.21 -3.64 -10.89
CA VAL A 57 11.34 -4.08 -9.51
C VAL A 57 11.95 -5.48 -9.43
N ASP A 58 11.57 -6.40 -10.34
CA ASP A 58 12.17 -7.73 -10.43
C ASP A 58 13.68 -7.64 -10.69
N ASP A 59 14.09 -6.83 -11.68
CA ASP A 59 15.49 -6.59 -12.00
C ASP A 59 16.27 -6.02 -10.80
N TRP A 60 15.69 -5.05 -10.10
CA TRP A 60 16.32 -4.47 -8.91
C TRP A 60 16.50 -5.49 -7.79
N ILE A 61 15.51 -6.36 -7.55
CA ILE A 61 15.60 -7.40 -6.52
C ILE A 61 16.66 -8.44 -6.91
N ARG A 62 16.70 -8.87 -8.18
CA ARG A 62 17.66 -9.88 -8.66
C ARG A 62 19.10 -9.38 -8.67
N ARG A 63 19.32 -8.10 -8.98
CA ARG A 63 20.67 -7.49 -9.08
C ARG A 63 21.19 -6.91 -7.77
N SER A 64 20.42 -6.95 -6.69
CA SER A 64 20.84 -6.40 -5.39
C SER A 64 20.98 -7.50 -4.33
N ASN A 65 21.69 -7.18 -3.26
CA ASN A 65 21.91 -8.08 -2.13
C ASN A 65 21.64 -7.37 -0.79
N GLY A 66 21.49 -8.18 0.27
CA GLY A 66 21.35 -7.73 1.65
C GLY A 66 20.30 -6.62 1.83
N ARG A 67 20.72 -5.49 2.42
CA ARG A 67 19.85 -4.35 2.70
C ARG A 67 19.12 -3.82 1.48
N ARG A 68 19.82 -3.66 0.35
CA ARG A 68 19.23 -3.06 -0.86
C ARG A 68 18.14 -3.97 -1.43
N GLN A 69 18.37 -5.28 -1.40
CA GLN A 69 17.41 -6.27 -1.84
C GLN A 69 16.12 -6.23 -1.02
N LEU A 70 16.23 -6.12 0.31
CA LEU A 70 15.08 -5.99 1.20
C LEU A 70 14.31 -4.68 0.99
N LEU A 71 15.01 -3.58 0.71
CA LEU A 71 14.35 -2.31 0.35
C LEU A 71 13.57 -2.43 -0.97
N CYS A 72 14.15 -3.07 -1.99
CA CYS A 72 13.48 -3.31 -3.26
C CYS A 72 12.24 -4.22 -3.09
N MET A 73 12.34 -5.28 -2.29
CA MET A 73 11.21 -6.15 -1.95
C MET A 73 10.11 -5.42 -1.18
N ALA A 74 10.47 -4.56 -0.21
CA ALA A 74 9.49 -3.73 0.49
C ALA A 74 8.82 -2.70 -0.44
N SER A 75 9.56 -2.10 -1.38
CA SER A 75 9.00 -1.24 -2.42
C SER A 75 8.06 -2.01 -3.35
N ALA A 76 8.40 -3.24 -3.73
CA ALA A 76 7.51 -4.12 -4.50
C ALA A 76 6.17 -4.35 -3.78
N ALA A 77 6.22 -4.57 -2.46
CA ALA A 77 5.03 -4.73 -1.63
C ALA A 77 4.21 -3.43 -1.54
N GLU A 78 4.84 -2.27 -1.43
CA GLU A 78 4.17 -0.95 -1.45
C GLU A 78 3.46 -0.68 -2.79
N LEU A 79 4.06 -1.16 -3.88
CA LEU A 79 3.58 -0.99 -5.25
C LEU A 79 2.61 -2.09 -5.70
N ASN A 80 2.33 -3.09 -4.86
CA ASN A 80 1.50 -4.26 -5.18
C ASN A 80 2.01 -5.06 -6.41
N VAL A 81 3.34 -5.10 -6.62
CA VAL A 81 3.98 -5.91 -7.68
C VAL A 81 4.90 -7.01 -7.13
N LEU A 82 4.91 -7.20 -5.81
CA LEU A 82 5.68 -8.25 -5.15
C LEU A 82 5.17 -9.65 -5.55
N ARG A 83 6.08 -10.57 -5.85
CA ARG A 83 5.78 -11.98 -6.18
C ARG A 83 6.33 -12.92 -5.09
N ALA A 84 5.79 -14.14 -5.02
CA ALA A 84 6.24 -15.15 -4.07
C ALA A 84 7.72 -15.54 -4.23
N GLU A 85 8.25 -15.52 -5.48
CA GLU A 85 9.68 -15.73 -5.75
C GLU A 85 10.57 -14.65 -5.10
N HIS A 86 10.14 -13.40 -5.08
CA HIS A 86 10.90 -12.30 -4.47
C HIS A 86 11.01 -12.48 -2.96
N VAL A 87 9.92 -12.94 -2.33
CA VAL A 87 9.92 -13.22 -0.88
C VAL A 87 10.94 -14.32 -0.57
N ARG A 88 10.91 -15.45 -1.31
CA ARG A 88 11.87 -16.55 -1.15
C ARG A 88 13.32 -16.11 -1.37
N LEU A 89 13.56 -15.32 -2.42
CA LEU A 89 14.91 -14.82 -2.72
C LEU A 89 15.44 -13.91 -1.61
N CYS A 90 14.61 -13.01 -1.09
CA CYS A 90 14.98 -12.13 0.01
C CYS A 90 15.11 -12.84 1.35
N GLU A 91 14.33 -13.90 1.58
CA GLU A 91 14.42 -14.73 2.79
C GLU A 91 15.77 -15.43 2.89
N ALA A 92 16.28 -15.97 1.78
CA ALA A 92 17.61 -16.59 1.73
C ALA A 92 18.76 -15.62 2.09
N GLY A 93 18.56 -14.32 1.87
CA GLY A 93 19.52 -13.27 2.23
C GLY A 93 19.38 -12.75 3.67
N LEU A 94 18.37 -13.19 4.42
CA LEU A 94 18.10 -12.71 5.76
C LEU A 94 19.03 -13.40 6.78
N ARG A 95 19.85 -12.62 7.48
CA ARG A 95 20.70 -13.14 8.56
C ARG A 95 19.96 -13.09 9.90
N PRO A 96 19.96 -14.17 10.71
CA PRO A 96 19.32 -14.20 12.03
C PRO A 96 19.82 -13.08 12.95
N ASP A 97 21.13 -12.85 12.97
CA ASP A 97 21.81 -11.81 13.78
C ASP A 97 21.95 -10.47 13.02
N GLY A 98 21.16 -10.29 11.96
CA GLY A 98 21.16 -9.07 11.14
C GLY A 98 20.43 -7.89 11.79
N ASP A 99 20.41 -6.77 11.07
CA ASP A 99 19.70 -5.55 11.50
C ASP A 99 18.21 -5.85 11.76
N GLU A 100 17.81 -5.72 13.03
CA GLU A 100 16.44 -6.00 13.47
C GLU A 100 15.40 -5.21 12.67
N ALA A 101 15.69 -3.95 12.32
CA ALA A 101 14.77 -3.10 11.57
C ALA A 101 14.54 -3.65 10.14
N LEU A 102 15.56 -4.26 9.53
CA LEU A 102 15.44 -4.91 8.23
C LEU A 102 14.63 -6.21 8.31
N ARG A 103 14.78 -7.00 9.37
CA ARG A 103 13.94 -8.20 9.59
C ARG A 103 12.47 -7.81 9.76
N VAL A 104 12.20 -6.77 10.57
CA VAL A 104 10.85 -6.24 10.74
C VAL A 104 10.28 -5.75 9.40
N LEU A 105 11.08 -5.04 8.59
CA LEU A 105 10.65 -4.59 7.26
C LEU A 105 10.32 -5.77 6.33
N PHE A 106 11.15 -6.82 6.32
CA PHE A 106 10.91 -8.03 5.55
C PHE A 106 9.59 -8.71 5.95
N TRP A 107 9.43 -9.03 7.24
CA TRP A 107 8.25 -9.76 7.71
C TRP A 107 6.96 -8.96 7.56
N THR A 108 7.00 -7.65 7.76
CA THR A 108 5.83 -6.78 7.54
C THR A 108 5.44 -6.73 6.05
N SER A 109 6.42 -6.67 5.15
CA SER A 109 6.20 -6.69 3.69
C SER A 109 5.65 -8.05 3.21
N ALA A 110 6.25 -9.16 3.68
CA ALA A 110 5.82 -10.52 3.36
C ALA A 110 4.40 -10.81 3.88
N ARG A 111 4.10 -10.45 5.14
CA ARG A 111 2.76 -10.59 5.73
C ARG A 111 1.71 -9.81 4.94
N ARG A 112 2.03 -8.59 4.53
CA ARG A 112 1.13 -7.78 3.71
C ARG A 112 0.87 -8.44 2.36
N HIS A 113 1.92 -8.93 1.69
CA HIS A 113 1.78 -9.64 0.42
C HIS A 113 0.89 -10.86 0.55
N ALA A 114 1.11 -11.70 1.58
CA ALA A 114 0.26 -12.85 1.86
C ALA A 114 -1.19 -12.45 2.12
N ALA A 115 -1.43 -11.36 2.87
CA ALA A 115 -2.78 -10.84 3.09
C ALA A 115 -3.43 -10.36 1.78
N ASN A 116 -2.67 -9.73 0.88
CA ASN A 116 -3.16 -9.30 -0.43
C ASN A 116 -3.50 -10.48 -1.33
N LEU A 117 -2.69 -11.55 -1.34
CA LEU A 117 -2.98 -12.77 -2.09
C LEU A 117 -4.25 -13.47 -1.60
N ARG A 118 -4.44 -13.57 -0.27
CA ARG A 118 -5.67 -14.13 0.33
C ARG A 118 -6.93 -13.32 0.07
N ARG A 119 -6.77 -12.06 -0.36
CA ARG A 119 -7.88 -11.13 -0.68
C ARG A 119 -8.21 -11.07 -2.17
N LEU A 120 -7.43 -11.75 -3.02
CA LEU A 120 -7.82 -12.02 -4.40
C LEU A 120 -8.97 -13.04 -4.36
N PRO A 121 -10.11 -12.79 -5.03
CA PRO A 121 -11.19 -13.75 -5.06
C PRO A 121 -10.69 -15.04 -5.71
N ALA A 122 -10.85 -16.17 -5.01
CA ALA A 122 -11.08 -17.44 -5.69
C ALA A 122 -12.24 -17.18 -6.65
N VAL A 123 -12.04 -17.47 -7.94
CA VAL A 123 -13.01 -17.33 -9.04
C VAL A 123 -14.44 -17.42 -8.51
N VAL A 124 -15.11 -16.28 -8.38
CA VAL A 124 -16.51 -16.25 -7.97
C VAL A 124 -17.28 -16.77 -9.15
N ARG A 125 -17.78 -18.02 -9.05
CA ARG A 125 -18.86 -18.51 -9.91
C ARG A 125 -19.97 -17.47 -9.85
N GLN A 126 -20.27 -16.85 -11.00
CA GLN A 126 -21.41 -15.94 -11.15
C GLN A 126 -22.67 -16.59 -10.56
N PRO A 127 -23.39 -15.94 -9.64
CA PRO A 127 -24.76 -16.32 -9.34
C PRO A 127 -25.64 -15.93 -10.54
N ALA A 128 -26.58 -16.81 -10.89
CA ALA A 128 -27.57 -16.57 -11.93
C ALA A 128 -28.35 -15.25 -11.69
N PRO A 129 -28.82 -14.57 -12.74
CA PRO A 129 -29.47 -13.28 -12.62
C PRO A 129 -30.87 -13.45 -12.03
N GLY A 130 -31.09 -12.91 -10.84
CA GLY A 130 -32.43 -12.83 -10.27
C GLY A 130 -32.47 -12.69 -8.76
N GLN A 131 -31.97 -11.57 -8.21
CA GLN A 131 -32.43 -11.09 -6.90
C GLN A 131 -32.08 -9.61 -6.73
N ALA A 132 -33.10 -8.77 -6.90
CA ALA A 132 -33.05 -7.34 -6.67
C ALA A 132 -33.23 -7.07 -5.17
N GLY A 133 -32.13 -6.76 -4.50
CA GLY A 133 -32.11 -5.98 -3.27
C GLY A 133 -31.16 -4.80 -3.50
N THR A 134 -31.57 -3.59 -3.12
CA THR A 134 -30.88 -2.32 -3.37
C THR A 134 -29.58 -2.18 -2.55
N GLN A 135 -28.67 -3.15 -2.65
CA GLN A 135 -27.27 -2.95 -2.34
C GLN A 135 -26.64 -2.30 -3.57
N ALA A 136 -26.02 -1.13 -3.39
CA ALA A 136 -25.25 -0.52 -4.46
C ALA A 136 -24.20 -1.54 -4.95
N ILE A 137 -24.44 -2.11 -6.13
CA ILE A 137 -23.56 -3.11 -6.74
C ILE A 137 -22.25 -2.39 -7.04
N LEU A 138 -21.25 -2.59 -6.19
CA LEU A 138 -19.91 -2.07 -6.41
C LEU A 138 -19.34 -2.73 -7.67
N CYS A 139 -18.67 -1.96 -8.51
CA CYS A 139 -17.90 -2.56 -9.60
C CYS A 139 -16.74 -3.39 -9.02
N GLU A 140 -16.23 -4.35 -9.80
CA GLU A 140 -15.16 -5.26 -9.38
C GLU A 140 -13.93 -4.52 -8.82
N ASP A 141 -13.56 -3.41 -9.44
CA ASP A 141 -12.47 -2.54 -8.98
C ASP A 141 -12.71 -1.89 -7.60
N CYS A 142 -13.97 -1.51 -7.32
CA CYS A 142 -14.38 -0.96 -6.03
C CYS A 142 -14.46 -2.05 -4.97
N VAL A 143 -14.89 -3.26 -5.34
CA VAL A 143 -14.80 -4.44 -4.48
C VAL A 143 -13.34 -4.75 -4.15
N ALA A 144 -12.45 -4.71 -5.15
CA ALA A 144 -11.01 -4.86 -4.94
C ALA A 144 -10.43 -3.74 -4.06
N LEU A 145 -10.90 -2.50 -4.22
CA LEU A 145 -10.50 -1.38 -3.36
C LEU A 145 -10.95 -1.59 -1.91
N MET A 146 -12.17 -2.07 -1.72
CA MET A 146 -12.71 -2.38 -0.39
C MET A 146 -11.90 -3.47 0.29
N ARG A 147 -11.50 -4.49 -0.48
CA ARG A 147 -10.66 -5.59 0.01
C ARG A 147 -9.23 -5.15 0.31
N ASP A 148 -8.61 -4.30 -0.51
CA ASP A 148 -7.31 -3.68 -0.23
C ASP A 148 -7.41 -2.16 -0.08
N ALA A 149 -8.01 -1.77 1.04
CA ALA A 149 -8.16 -0.37 1.42
C ALA A 149 -6.83 0.35 1.66
N ARG A 150 -5.66 -0.33 1.66
CA ARG A 150 -4.36 0.28 2.02
C ARG A 150 -3.43 0.50 0.83
N ARG A 151 -3.96 0.56 -0.39
CA ARG A 151 -3.18 0.80 -1.61
C ARG A 151 -2.86 2.29 -1.86
N CYS A 152 -1.73 2.55 -2.50
CA CYS A 152 -1.27 3.92 -2.76
C CYS A 152 -2.08 4.66 -3.83
N TRP A 153 -2.73 3.94 -4.74
CA TRP A 153 -3.47 4.50 -5.88
C TRP A 153 -4.94 4.10 -5.93
N PRO A 154 -5.83 5.01 -6.34
CA PRO A 154 -7.17 4.64 -6.76
C PRO A 154 -7.12 3.75 -8.01
N HIS A 155 -8.19 2.98 -8.27
CA HIS A 155 -8.35 2.33 -9.57
C HIS A 155 -8.75 3.37 -10.65
N ALA A 156 -8.62 2.99 -11.92
CA ALA A 156 -8.70 3.92 -13.04
C ALA A 156 -10.04 4.66 -13.19
N ALA A 157 -11.14 4.14 -12.65
CA ALA A 157 -12.45 4.78 -12.72
C ALA A 157 -12.75 5.75 -11.55
N LEU A 158 -11.89 5.83 -10.54
CA LEU A 158 -12.04 6.81 -9.46
C LEU A 158 -11.58 8.20 -9.91
N ARG A 159 -12.44 9.19 -9.71
CA ARG A 159 -12.18 10.61 -10.01
C ARG A 159 -12.23 11.42 -8.72
N PRO A 160 -11.28 12.35 -8.48
CA PRO A 160 -11.34 13.21 -7.31
C PRO A 160 -12.62 14.05 -7.35
N VAL A 161 -13.25 14.23 -6.18
CA VAL A 161 -14.45 15.07 -6.01
C VAL A 161 -14.11 16.23 -5.10
N GLY A 162 -14.25 17.45 -5.62
CA GLY A 162 -13.94 18.69 -4.91
C GLY A 162 -12.49 19.17 -5.08
N VAL A 163 -12.18 20.29 -4.41
CA VAL A 163 -10.87 20.95 -4.44
C VAL A 163 -9.82 20.11 -3.69
N PRO A 164 -8.56 20.02 -4.16
CA PRO A 164 -7.54 19.20 -3.52
C PRO A 164 -7.22 19.63 -2.09
N ALA A 165 -7.36 18.65 -1.19
CA ALA A 165 -6.78 18.49 0.15
C ALA A 165 -6.98 19.64 1.15
N SER A 166 -7.88 19.39 2.11
CA SER A 166 -7.73 19.94 3.47
C SER A 166 -6.31 19.65 4.01
N PRO A 167 -5.72 20.50 4.86
CA PRO A 167 -4.41 20.28 5.49
C PRO A 167 -4.27 18.92 6.22
N SER A 168 -5.37 18.22 6.44
CA SER A 168 -5.43 16.86 6.96
C SER A 168 -4.97 15.75 5.98
N GLY A 169 -4.72 16.05 4.71
CA GLY A 169 -4.26 15.07 3.72
C GLY A 169 -5.35 14.07 3.29
N GLN A 170 -6.61 14.43 3.52
CA GLN A 170 -7.78 13.68 3.08
C GLN A 170 -8.24 14.15 1.70
N ALA A 171 -8.66 13.22 0.84
CA ALA A 171 -9.20 13.52 -0.48
C ALA A 171 -10.38 12.60 -0.79
N ARG A 172 -11.46 13.17 -1.34
CA ARG A 172 -12.65 12.42 -1.75
C ARG A 172 -12.55 12.03 -3.21
N TYR A 173 -13.04 10.84 -3.53
CA TYR A 173 -13.11 10.31 -4.87
C TYR A 173 -14.50 9.72 -5.12
N ARG A 174 -14.93 9.70 -6.38
CA ARG A 174 -16.15 9.03 -6.83
C ARG A 174 -15.82 8.11 -8.00
N CYS A 175 -16.30 6.89 -7.91
CA CYS A 175 -16.17 5.93 -9.00
C CYS A 175 -17.11 6.32 -10.13
N ALA A 176 -16.60 6.46 -11.35
CA ALA A 176 -17.43 6.75 -12.52
C ALA A 176 -18.33 5.56 -12.92
N THR A 177 -17.97 4.33 -12.53
CA THR A 177 -18.68 3.10 -12.91
C THR A 177 -19.86 2.78 -12.00
N CYS A 178 -19.65 2.78 -10.67
CA CYS A 178 -20.69 2.41 -9.70
C CYS A 178 -21.12 3.58 -8.80
N ALA A 179 -20.68 4.81 -9.10
CA ALA A 179 -20.99 6.04 -8.38
C ALA A 179 -20.61 6.09 -6.89
N VAL A 180 -20.07 5.01 -6.30
CA VAL A 180 -19.64 4.96 -4.90
C VAL A 180 -18.57 6.02 -4.61
N GLN A 181 -18.66 6.63 -3.43
CA GLN A 181 -17.68 7.61 -2.97
C GLN A 181 -16.65 6.96 -2.05
N TRP A 182 -15.42 7.45 -2.10
CA TRP A 182 -14.29 6.97 -1.31
C TRP A 182 -13.56 8.13 -0.66
N LEU A 183 -13.19 7.96 0.60
CA LEU A 183 -12.29 8.83 1.34
C LEU A 183 -10.89 8.23 1.36
N ARG A 184 -9.96 8.87 0.67
CA ARG A 184 -8.53 8.61 0.85
C ARG A 184 -8.04 9.43 2.03
N HIS A 185 -7.41 8.78 2.99
CA HIS A 185 -6.79 9.46 4.13
C HIS A 185 -5.44 8.83 4.46
N LYS A 186 -4.58 9.58 5.16
CA LYS A 186 -3.27 9.11 5.59
C LYS A 186 -3.10 9.42 7.07
N GLN A 187 -3.11 8.39 7.91
CA GLN A 187 -2.83 8.61 9.33
C GLN A 187 -1.34 8.93 9.53
N ARG A 188 -1.03 9.80 10.51
CA ARG A 188 0.35 10.26 10.76
C ARG A 188 1.34 9.12 11.03
N HIS A 189 0.87 8.04 11.65
CA HIS A 189 1.67 6.87 11.99
C HIS A 189 1.57 5.74 10.97
N GLU A 190 0.62 5.78 10.03
CA GLU A 190 0.48 4.74 9.02
C GLU A 190 1.45 4.95 7.84
N LEU A 191 2.02 3.84 7.37
CA LEU A 191 2.98 3.86 6.26
C LEU A 191 2.28 4.05 4.90
N PHE A 192 0.96 3.82 4.83
CA PHE A 192 0.18 3.76 3.59
C PHE A 192 -1.03 4.70 3.63
N PHE A 193 -1.63 4.95 2.47
CA PHE A 193 -2.93 5.61 2.39
C PHE A 193 -4.02 4.57 2.66
N ALA A 194 -5.03 4.96 3.42
CA ALA A 194 -6.21 4.17 3.66
C ALA A 194 -7.40 4.74 2.88
N TRP A 195 -8.27 3.86 2.38
CA TRP A 195 -9.44 4.16 1.58
C TRP A 195 -10.68 3.65 2.32
N THR A 196 -11.64 4.53 2.56
CA THR A 196 -12.91 4.16 3.22
C THR A 196 -14.07 4.54 2.32
N PRO A 197 -15.05 3.65 2.06
CA PRO A 197 -16.24 4.04 1.32
C PRO A 197 -17.03 5.08 2.13
N ILE A 198 -17.56 6.10 1.46
CA ILE A 198 -18.42 7.13 2.06
C ILE A 198 -19.86 6.77 1.68
N GLY A 199 -20.70 6.46 2.68
CA GLY A 199 -22.14 6.26 2.48
C GLY A 199 -22.57 4.90 1.93
N GLY A 200 -21.74 3.86 1.99
CA GLY A 200 -22.16 2.47 1.75
C GLY A 200 -22.49 1.74 3.07
N PRO A 201 -23.34 0.70 3.06
CA PRO A 201 -23.55 -0.14 4.24
C PRO A 201 -22.19 -0.69 4.70
N VAL A 202 -21.82 -0.35 5.93
CA VAL A 202 -20.68 -0.95 6.62
C VAL A 202 -21.09 -2.39 6.95
N PRO A 203 -20.32 -3.42 6.56
CA PRO A 203 -20.58 -4.79 7.01
C PRO A 203 -20.37 -4.92 8.52
#